data_AF-A0A8S0FNL2-F1
#
_entry.id   AF-A0A8S0FNL2-F1
#
_cell.length_a   1.000
_cell.length_b   1.000
_cell.length_c   1.000
_cell.angle_alpha   90.00
_cell.angle_beta   90.00
_cell.angle_gamma   90.00
#
_symmetry.space_group_name_H-M   'P 1'
#
loop_
_entity.id
_entity.type
_entity.pdbx_description
1 polymer ?
#
loop_
_entity_poly.entity_id
_entity_poly.type
_entity_poly.pdbx_seq_one_letter_code
_entity_poly.pdbx_strand_id
1 'polypeptide(L)'
;MSVQWQEHATSETATLTTTESGGVYQSLFDKINLTPVSSIQEIDSWQNSETLADASPDERVTAAIHVLLSCLAKSGEDVVKLDKSLLDFHIDDLDQKISKQLDAVMHHPEFQKVESLWRGTWFVVQRTDFRKNVRIELLDVSKEHLRQDFDDSPEIIQSGLYRHTYIQEYEEVIS
;
A
#
# COMPACT_ATOMS: atom_id res chain seq x y z
N MET A 1 -15.68 40.19 41.80
CA MET A 1 -14.23 40.01 41.93
C MET A 1 -13.73 39.37 40.66
N SER A 2 -13.07 40.16 39.80
CA SER A 2 -12.31 39.68 38.64
C SER A 2 -10.87 39.42 39.06
N VAL A 3 -10.26 38.34 38.57
CA VAL A 3 -8.93 38.39 37.95
C VAL A 3 -8.68 37.12 37.13
N GLN A 4 -7.85 37.34 36.12
CA GLN A 4 -7.60 36.62 34.88
C GLN A 4 -6.26 35.83 34.98
N TRP A 5 -5.88 35.16 33.86
CA TRP A 5 -4.53 34.65 33.50
C TRP A 5 -4.23 33.18 33.89
N GLN A 6 -3.50 32.34 33.13
CA GLN A 6 -2.76 32.46 31.85
C GLN A 6 -2.37 31.04 31.36
N GLU A 7 -2.20 30.85 30.05
CA GLU A 7 -1.46 29.72 29.46
C GLU A 7 0.01 29.73 29.89
N HIS A 8 0.57 28.56 30.19
CA HIS A 8 2.00 28.32 30.05
C HIS A 8 2.21 27.02 29.27
N ALA A 9 2.66 27.18 28.03
CA ALA A 9 3.37 26.14 27.31
C ALA A 9 4.70 25.86 28.02
N THR A 10 4.94 24.61 28.39
CA THR A 10 6.27 24.11 28.70
C THR A 10 6.49 22.82 27.92
N SER A 11 7.24 22.94 26.83
CA SER A 11 7.95 21.81 26.22
C SER A 11 8.82 21.17 27.30
N GLU A 12 8.37 20.07 27.87
CA GLU A 12 9.26 19.17 28.61
C GLU A 12 9.87 18.19 27.62
N THR A 13 10.96 18.64 27.00
CA THR A 13 12.00 17.76 26.46
C THR A 13 12.47 16.89 27.62
N ALA A 14 11.90 15.70 27.77
CA ALA A 14 12.34 14.71 28.73
C ALA A 14 13.75 14.25 28.33
N THR A 15 14.76 14.89 28.92
CA THR A 15 16.15 14.48 28.87
C THR A 15 16.27 13.10 29.51
N LEU A 16 16.54 12.10 28.68
CA LEU A 16 16.92 10.76 29.12
C LEU A 16 18.24 10.87 29.91
N THR A 17 18.15 10.85 31.23
CA THR A 17 19.32 10.70 32.09
C THR A 17 19.86 9.28 31.91
N THR A 18 20.89 9.16 31.09
CA THR A 18 21.85 8.05 31.08
C THR A 18 22.30 7.79 32.52
N THR A 19 21.80 6.72 33.11
CA THR A 19 22.32 6.22 34.39
C THR A 19 23.21 5.03 34.08
N GLU A 20 24.47 5.18 34.46
CA GLU A 20 25.58 4.28 34.22
C GLU A 20 25.39 2.98 35.00
N SER A 21 24.85 1.96 34.34
CA SER A 21 25.04 0.55 34.64
C SER A 21 24.59 -0.19 33.39
N GLY A 22 25.53 -0.89 32.75
CA GLY A 22 25.33 -1.59 31.47
C GLY A 22 23.96 -2.25 31.43
N GLY A 23 23.05 -1.62 30.67
CA GLY A 23 21.64 -1.94 30.71
C GLY A 23 21.44 -3.38 30.24
N VAL A 24 20.41 -4.04 30.75
CA VAL A 24 19.96 -5.36 30.30
C VAL A 24 19.91 -5.46 28.77
N TYR A 25 19.60 -4.34 28.10
CA TYR A 25 19.70 -4.17 26.65
C TYR A 25 21.08 -4.53 26.08
N GLN A 26 22.18 -4.04 26.64
CA GLN A 26 23.52 -4.29 26.13
C GLN A 26 23.94 -5.76 26.32
N SER A 27 23.60 -6.36 27.46
CA SER A 27 23.85 -7.79 27.72
C SER A 27 23.01 -8.73 26.84
N LEU A 28 21.82 -8.31 26.41
CA LEU A 28 21.01 -9.08 25.47
C LEU A 28 21.62 -9.05 24.06
N PHE A 29 22.12 -7.89 23.62
CA PHE A 29 22.79 -7.70 22.32
C PHE A 29 24.11 -8.50 22.21
N ASP A 30 24.92 -8.52 23.28
CA ASP A 30 26.13 -9.36 23.33
C ASP A 30 25.82 -10.86 23.24
N LYS A 31 24.70 -11.29 23.81
CA LYS A 31 24.29 -12.70 23.83
C LYS A 31 23.78 -13.20 22.48
N ILE A 32 23.40 -12.28 21.60
CA ILE A 32 22.89 -12.56 20.25
C ILE A 32 23.87 -12.13 19.14
N ASN A 33 25.13 -11.79 19.48
CA ASN A 33 26.16 -11.35 18.53
C ASN A 33 25.73 -10.16 17.66
N LEU A 34 24.96 -9.22 18.22
CA LEU A 34 24.53 -8.01 17.50
C LEU A 34 25.18 -6.78 18.13
N THR A 35 25.69 -5.88 17.30
CA THR A 35 26.19 -4.59 17.77
C THR A 35 25.01 -3.64 17.98
N PRO A 36 24.87 -3.01 19.16
CA PRO A 36 23.75 -2.11 19.42
C PRO A 36 23.88 -0.88 18.51
N VAL A 37 22.90 -0.69 17.62
CA VAL A 37 22.82 0.48 16.74
C VAL A 37 22.44 1.70 17.57
N SER A 38 23.32 2.71 17.58
CA SER A 38 23.27 3.88 18.46
C SER A 38 22.22 4.95 18.11
N SER A 39 21.38 4.72 17.10
CA SER A 39 20.31 5.66 16.74
C SER A 39 19.13 4.92 16.14
N ILE A 40 17.99 4.99 16.83
CA ILE A 40 16.69 4.58 16.30
C ILE A 40 16.34 5.58 15.20
N GLN A 41 16.41 5.16 13.94
CA GLN A 41 15.78 5.92 12.86
C GLN A 41 14.26 5.74 12.98
N GLU A 42 13.52 6.85 12.86
CA GLU A 42 12.07 6.90 12.96
C GLU A 42 11.40 5.89 12.00
N ILE A 43 10.30 5.27 12.42
CA ILE A 43 9.58 4.22 11.67
C ILE A 43 9.24 4.65 10.22
N ASP A 44 9.15 5.95 9.97
CA ASP A 44 8.90 6.52 8.65
C ASP A 44 10.02 6.28 7.63
N SER A 45 11.29 6.06 8.05
CA SER A 45 12.39 5.74 7.14
C SER A 45 12.32 4.32 6.55
N TRP A 46 11.43 3.48 7.10
CA TRP A 46 11.24 2.09 6.72
C TRP A 46 10.02 1.86 5.82
N GLN A 47 9.33 2.93 5.42
CA GLN A 47 8.24 2.85 4.44
C GLN A 47 8.77 2.61 3.01
N ASN A 48 10.07 2.82 2.77
CA ASN A 48 10.69 2.62 1.46
C ASN A 48 11.15 1.17 1.27
N SER A 49 10.63 0.50 0.23
CA SER A 49 10.97 -0.89 -0.10
C SER A 49 12.45 -1.07 -0.48
N GLU A 50 13.13 -0.02 -0.94
CA GLU A 50 14.54 -0.05 -1.32
C GLU A 50 15.48 -0.02 -0.10
N THR A 51 15.13 0.74 0.95
CA THR A 51 15.94 0.85 2.17
C THR A 51 15.88 -0.41 3.03
N LEU A 52 14.78 -1.17 2.95
CA LEU A 52 14.63 -2.50 3.57
C LEU A 52 15.44 -3.61 2.86
N ALA A 53 15.71 -3.46 1.56
CA ALA A 53 16.41 -4.46 0.76
C ALA A 53 17.93 -4.39 0.91
N ASP A 54 18.48 -3.18 1.09
CA ASP A 54 19.92 -2.93 1.28
C ASP A 54 20.36 -2.99 2.77
N ALA A 55 19.41 -3.06 3.71
CA ALA A 55 19.71 -3.13 5.14
C ALA A 55 20.32 -4.49 5.55
N SER A 56 21.37 -4.43 6.37
CA SER A 56 21.99 -5.62 6.96
C SER A 56 20.98 -6.39 7.84
N PRO A 57 21.13 -7.72 8.03
CA PRO A 57 20.24 -8.52 8.88
C PRO A 57 20.03 -7.91 10.28
N ASP A 58 21.08 -7.30 10.83
CA ASP A 58 21.14 -6.72 12.16
C ASP A 58 20.25 -5.46 12.30
N GLU A 59 20.23 -4.63 11.26
CA GLU A 59 19.38 -3.44 11.17
C GLU A 59 17.91 -3.82 11.02
N ARG A 60 17.62 -4.84 10.21
CA ARG A 60 16.25 -5.36 10.01
C ARG A 60 15.68 -5.96 11.29
N VAL A 61 16.49 -6.71 12.05
CA VAL A 61 16.09 -7.29 13.34
C VAL A 61 15.86 -6.17 14.37
N THR A 62 16.73 -5.16 14.42
CA THR A 62 16.56 -4.02 15.34
C THR A 62 15.28 -3.25 15.04
N ALA A 63 14.98 -2.98 13.77
CA ALA A 63 13.74 -2.33 13.36
C ALA A 63 12.50 -3.17 13.71
N ALA A 64 12.53 -4.48 13.43
CA ALA A 64 11.43 -5.38 13.76
C ALA A 64 11.14 -5.42 15.28
N ILE A 65 12.18 -5.51 16.11
CA ILE A 65 12.05 -5.48 17.57
C ILE A 65 11.51 -4.13 18.04
N HIS A 66 11.97 -3.02 17.46
CA HIS A 66 11.47 -1.68 17.79
C HIS A 66 9.99 -1.52 17.45
N VAL A 67 9.56 -1.97 16.27
CA VAL A 67 8.14 -1.97 15.87
C VAL A 67 7.32 -2.83 16.83
N LEU A 68 7.79 -4.02 17.17
CA LEU A 68 7.11 -4.91 18.11
C LEU A 68 6.96 -4.27 19.50
N LEU A 69 8.03 -3.69 20.05
CA LEU A 69 7.98 -2.98 21.33
C LEU A 69 7.02 -1.79 21.28
N SER A 70 6.98 -1.06 20.16
CA SER A 70 6.03 0.05 19.98
C SER A 70 4.58 -0.44 19.90
N CYS A 71 4.32 -1.61 19.32
CA CYS A 71 3.02 -2.25 19.28
C CYS A 71 2.59 -2.71 20.68
N LEU A 72 3.50 -3.32 21.46
CA LEU A 72 3.26 -3.74 22.84
C LEU A 72 3.02 -2.56 23.78
N ALA A 73 3.79 -1.48 23.63
CA ALA A 73 3.58 -0.25 24.40
C ALA A 73 2.20 0.37 24.14
N LYS A 74 1.68 0.26 22.91
CA LYS A 74 0.32 0.71 22.56
C LYS A 74 -0.78 -0.22 23.06
N SER A 75 -0.52 -1.52 23.23
CA SER A 75 -1.50 -2.48 23.74
C SER A 75 -1.65 -2.43 25.27
N GLY A 76 -0.65 -1.91 25.99
CA GLY A 76 -0.71 -1.74 27.44
C GLY A 76 -0.70 -3.06 28.23
N GLU A 77 -0.33 -4.17 27.59
CA GLU A 77 -0.20 -5.48 28.24
C GLU A 77 1.16 -5.62 28.92
N ASP A 78 1.15 -6.16 30.14
CA ASP A 78 2.36 -6.44 30.90
C ASP A 78 2.96 -7.77 30.43
N VAL A 79 3.79 -7.71 29.38
CA VAL A 79 4.37 -8.90 28.74
C VAL A 79 5.58 -9.39 29.53
N VAL A 80 5.37 -10.39 30.38
CA VAL A 80 6.42 -11.01 31.21
C VAL A 80 7.40 -11.86 30.37
N LYS A 81 6.96 -12.38 29.21
CA LYS A 81 7.81 -13.15 28.30
C LYS A 81 7.32 -13.06 26.86
N LEU A 82 8.27 -12.80 25.96
CA LEU A 82 8.07 -12.91 24.52
C LEU A 82 8.06 -14.40 24.15
N ASP A 83 6.87 -14.94 23.93
CA ASP A 83 6.67 -16.31 23.45
C ASP A 83 6.24 -16.30 21.99
N LYS A 84 6.50 -17.40 21.27
CA LYS A 84 6.09 -17.56 19.88
C LYS A 84 4.58 -17.38 19.71
N SER A 85 3.80 -17.86 20.68
CA SER A 85 2.34 -17.73 20.70
C SER A 85 1.86 -16.27 20.69
N LEU A 86 2.56 -15.38 21.40
CA LEU A 86 2.24 -13.96 21.46
C LEU A 86 2.59 -13.26 20.14
N LEU A 87 3.70 -13.65 19.50
CA LEU A 87 4.06 -13.18 18.16
C LEU A 87 3.03 -13.61 17.13
N ASP A 88 2.64 -14.89 17.13
CA ASP A 88 1.63 -15.43 16.22
C ASP A 88 0.27 -14.71 16.41
N PHE A 89 -0.09 -14.36 17.65
CA PHE A 89 -1.30 -13.56 17.95
C PHE A 89 -1.25 -12.15 17.34
N HIS A 90 -0.13 -11.43 17.49
CA HIS A 90 0.00 -10.10 16.90
C HIS A 90 0.09 -10.13 15.37
N ILE A 91 0.68 -11.17 14.78
CA ILE A 91 0.67 -11.37 13.34
C ILE A 91 -0.78 -11.58 12.86
N ASP A 92 -1.56 -12.43 13.52
CA ASP A 92 -2.98 -12.65 13.16
C ASP A 92 -3.83 -11.37 13.29
N ASP A 93 -3.61 -10.57 14.34
CA ASP A 93 -4.30 -9.28 14.49
C ASP A 93 -3.93 -8.27 13.38
N LEU A 94 -2.65 -8.22 12.99
CA LEU A 94 -2.20 -7.41 11.86
C LEU A 94 -2.80 -7.90 10.54
N ASP A 95 -2.77 -9.22 10.29
CA ASP A 95 -3.34 -9.83 9.09
C ASP A 95 -4.85 -9.59 9.01
N GLN A 96 -5.57 -9.63 10.14
CA GLN A 96 -6.98 -9.26 10.19
C GLN A 96 -7.21 -7.79 9.84
N LYS A 97 -6.37 -6.88 10.35
CA LYS A 97 -6.49 -5.44 10.05
C LYS A 97 -6.24 -5.17 8.57
N ILE A 98 -5.19 -5.76 8.01
CA ILE A 98 -4.85 -5.66 6.59
C ILE A 98 -5.98 -6.25 5.75
N SER A 99 -6.47 -7.44 6.11
CA SER A 99 -7.57 -8.10 5.40
C SER A 99 -8.84 -7.26 5.41
N LYS A 100 -9.22 -6.66 6.54
CA LYS A 100 -10.39 -5.74 6.62
C LYS A 100 -10.24 -4.52 5.73
N GLN A 101 -9.04 -3.93 5.68
CA GLN A 101 -8.76 -2.79 4.83
C GLN A 101 -8.80 -3.17 3.35
N LEU A 102 -8.16 -4.29 3.00
CA LEU A 102 -8.17 -4.82 1.63
C LEU A 102 -9.59 -5.17 1.20
N ASP A 103 -10.37 -5.82 2.05
CA ASP A 103 -11.77 -6.13 1.78
C ASP A 103 -12.58 -4.85 1.53
N ALA A 104 -12.39 -3.79 2.32
CA ALA A 104 -13.07 -2.52 2.10
C ALA A 104 -12.73 -1.91 0.73
N VAL A 105 -11.47 -1.99 0.30
CA VAL A 105 -11.02 -1.50 -1.01
C VAL A 105 -11.57 -2.37 -2.15
N MET A 106 -11.47 -3.70 -2.02
CA MET A 106 -11.91 -4.67 -3.04
C MET A 106 -13.43 -4.68 -3.21
N HIS A 107 -14.20 -4.40 -2.15
CA HIS A 107 -15.65 -4.30 -2.21
C HIS A 107 -16.16 -2.90 -2.55
N HIS A 108 -15.26 -1.95 -2.82
CA HIS A 108 -15.66 -0.62 -3.26
C HIS A 108 -16.32 -0.70 -4.65
N PRO A 109 -17.52 -0.12 -4.86
CA PRO A 109 -18.28 -0.29 -6.10
C PRO A 109 -17.54 0.22 -7.34
N GLU A 110 -16.75 1.29 -7.21
CA GLU A 110 -15.94 1.80 -8.32
C GLU A 110 -14.80 0.85 -8.69
N PHE A 111 -14.15 0.24 -7.70
CA PHE A 111 -13.09 -0.73 -7.93
C PHE A 111 -13.65 -1.98 -8.60
N GLN A 112 -14.75 -2.53 -8.09
CA GLN A 112 -15.41 -3.70 -8.68
C GLN A 112 -15.85 -3.45 -10.13
N LYS A 113 -16.32 -2.25 -10.46
CA LYS A 113 -16.69 -1.89 -11.85
C LYS A 113 -15.48 -2.00 -12.77
N VAL A 114 -14.34 -1.42 -12.38
CA VAL A 114 -13.10 -1.46 -13.17
C VAL A 114 -12.52 -2.88 -13.21
N GLU A 115 -12.49 -3.58 -12.08
CA GLU A 115 -12.01 -4.96 -11.98
C GLU A 115 -12.83 -5.90 -12.86
N SER A 116 -14.16 -5.79 -12.84
CA SER A 116 -15.04 -6.63 -13.67
C SER A 116 -14.79 -6.42 -15.16
N LEU A 117 -14.54 -5.18 -15.59
CA LEU A 117 -14.19 -4.84 -16.97
C LEU A 117 -12.86 -5.49 -17.35
N TRP A 118 -11.82 -5.31 -16.54
CA TRP A 118 -10.49 -5.88 -16.80
C TRP A 118 -10.47 -7.41 -16.74
N ARG A 119 -11.18 -8.02 -15.79
CA ARG A 119 -11.34 -9.48 -15.74
C ARG A 119 -12.08 -10.01 -16.96
N GLY A 120 -13.10 -9.29 -17.43
CA GLY A 120 -13.79 -9.61 -18.68
C GLY A 120 -12.86 -9.57 -19.89
N THR A 121 -12.09 -8.48 -20.04
CA THR A 121 -11.09 -8.34 -21.11
C THR A 121 -10.01 -9.42 -21.02
N TRP A 122 -9.47 -9.67 -19.82
CA TRP A 122 -8.50 -10.73 -19.58
C TRP A 122 -9.05 -12.10 -19.99
N PHE A 123 -10.30 -12.39 -19.65
CA PHE A 123 -10.95 -13.65 -20.02
C PHE A 123 -11.06 -13.84 -21.54
N VAL A 124 -11.37 -12.77 -22.27
CA VAL A 124 -11.40 -12.80 -23.75
C VAL A 124 -10.01 -13.03 -24.32
N VAL A 125 -9.00 -12.32 -23.80
CA VAL A 125 -7.60 -12.47 -24.22
C VAL A 125 -7.10 -13.90 -23.98
N GLN A 126 -7.35 -14.46 -22.79
CA GLN A 126 -6.91 -15.81 -22.43
C GLN A 126 -7.54 -16.92 -23.29
N ARG A 127 -8.77 -16.72 -23.74
CA ARG A 127 -9.48 -17.70 -24.59
C ARG A 127 -9.18 -17.53 -26.08
N THR A 128 -8.51 -16.46 -26.46
CA THR A 128 -8.21 -16.16 -27.87
C THR A 128 -6.88 -16.81 -28.25
N ASP A 129 -6.91 -17.65 -29.30
CA ASP A 129 -5.69 -18.20 -29.88
C ASP A 129 -5.09 -17.22 -30.90
N PHE A 130 -4.13 -16.41 -30.43
CA PHE A 130 -3.42 -15.43 -31.25
C PHE A 130 -2.59 -16.05 -32.39
N ARG A 131 -2.36 -17.38 -32.39
CA ARG A 131 -1.66 -18.06 -33.50
C ARG A 131 -2.51 -18.13 -34.77
N LYS A 132 -3.81 -17.88 -34.67
CA LYS A 132 -4.76 -17.87 -35.80
C LYS A 132 -4.91 -16.50 -36.45
N ASN A 133 -3.90 -15.64 -36.34
CA ASN A 133 -3.91 -14.28 -36.88
C ASN A 133 -5.09 -13.43 -36.37
N VAL A 134 -5.36 -13.51 -35.07
CA VAL A 134 -6.41 -12.72 -34.41
C VAL A 134 -5.75 -11.52 -33.73
N ARG A 135 -6.32 -10.32 -33.92
CA ARG A 135 -5.93 -9.08 -33.23
C ARG A 135 -7.11 -8.59 -32.40
N ILE A 136 -6.85 -8.14 -31.18
CA ILE A 136 -7.85 -7.54 -30.30
C ILE A 136 -7.42 -6.10 -30.05
N GLU A 137 -8.33 -5.17 -30.27
CA GLU A 137 -8.15 -3.75 -29.97
C GLU A 137 -9.16 -3.30 -28.93
N LEU A 138 -8.73 -2.39 -28.06
CA LEU A 138 -9.56 -1.88 -26.98
C LEU A 138 -9.67 -0.37 -27.11
N LEU A 139 -10.90 0.12 -27.21
CA LEU A 139 -11.22 1.56 -27.21
C LEU A 139 -11.84 1.92 -25.87
N ASP A 140 -11.15 2.75 -25.08
CA ASP A 140 -11.71 3.29 -23.84
C ASP A 140 -12.60 4.48 -24.15
N VAL A 141 -13.91 4.29 -24.00
CA VAL A 141 -14.90 5.34 -24.19
C VAL A 141 -16.10 5.11 -23.27
N SER A 142 -16.57 6.19 -22.63
CA SER A 142 -17.78 6.12 -21.82
C SER A 142 -19.01 6.00 -22.72
N LYS A 143 -20.05 5.31 -22.25
CA LYS A 143 -21.31 5.21 -22.99
C LYS A 143 -21.94 6.57 -23.30
N GLU A 144 -21.78 7.55 -22.39
CA GLU A 144 -22.32 8.89 -22.61
C GLU A 144 -21.54 9.66 -23.67
N HIS A 145 -20.20 9.57 -23.65
CA HIS A 145 -19.39 10.18 -24.71
C HIS A 145 -19.68 9.57 -26.07
N LEU A 146 -19.88 8.25 -26.13
CA LEU A 146 -20.26 7.58 -27.37
C LEU A 146 -21.64 8.03 -27.86
N ARG A 147 -22.61 8.20 -26.96
CA ARG A 147 -23.95 8.72 -27.29
C ARG A 147 -23.88 10.16 -27.79
N GLN A 148 -23.11 11.01 -27.09
CA GLN A 148 -22.91 12.40 -27.46
C GLN A 148 -22.23 12.52 -28.83
N ASP A 149 -21.23 11.68 -29.13
CA ASP A 149 -20.56 11.63 -30.45
C ASP A 149 -21.56 11.33 -31.57
N PHE A 150 -22.55 10.46 -31.33
CA PHE A 150 -23.61 10.19 -32.30
C PHE A 150 -24.64 11.31 -32.42
N ASP A 151 -24.97 12.00 -31.33
CA ASP A 151 -25.93 13.12 -31.34
C ASP A 151 -25.34 14.38 -31.99
N ASP A 152 -24.04 14.63 -31.81
CA ASP A 152 -23.32 15.77 -32.38
C ASP A 152 -23.01 15.59 -33.87
N SER A 153 -22.95 14.33 -34.33
CA SER A 153 -22.66 13.99 -35.72
C SER A 153 -23.93 14.05 -36.57
N PRO A 154 -23.95 14.83 -37.67
CA PRO A 154 -25.14 14.92 -38.53
C PRO A 154 -25.44 13.60 -39.27
N GLU A 155 -24.43 12.78 -39.50
CA GLU A 155 -24.53 11.43 -40.06
C GLU A 155 -23.57 10.48 -39.35
N ILE A 156 -23.94 9.20 -39.23
CA ILE A 156 -23.13 8.18 -38.53
C ILE A 156 -21.73 8.05 -39.14
N ILE A 157 -21.58 8.22 -40.45
CA ILE A 157 -20.29 8.14 -41.16
C ILE A 157 -19.30 9.25 -40.77
N GLN A 158 -19.79 10.30 -40.11
CA GLN A 158 -18.98 11.42 -39.63
C GLN A 158 -18.63 11.29 -38.14
N SER A 159 -19.18 10.27 -37.46
CA SER A 159 -18.90 10.01 -36.05
C SER A 159 -17.45 9.59 -35.80
N GLY A 160 -16.98 9.90 -34.59
CA GLY A 160 -15.66 9.45 -34.12
C GLY A 160 -15.55 7.94 -34.17
N LEU A 161 -16.57 7.19 -33.75
CA LEU A 161 -16.54 5.72 -33.79
C LEU A 161 -16.35 5.18 -35.22
N TYR A 162 -17.07 5.74 -36.20
CA TYR A 162 -16.97 5.30 -37.59
C TYR A 162 -15.54 5.47 -38.13
N ARG A 163 -14.87 6.57 -37.79
CA ARG A 163 -13.47 6.78 -38.19
C ARG A 163 -12.54 5.69 -37.64
N HIS A 164 -12.71 5.30 -36.38
CA HIS A 164 -11.83 4.31 -35.74
C HIS A 164 -12.13 2.89 -36.23
N THR A 165 -13.39 2.53 -36.49
CA THR A 165 -13.75 1.17 -36.91
C THR A 165 -13.68 0.96 -38.41
N TYR A 166 -14.06 1.96 -39.22
CA TYR A 166 -14.17 1.80 -40.67
C TYR A 166 -12.99 2.41 -41.41
N ILE A 167 -12.68 3.69 -41.17
CA ILE A 167 -11.63 4.39 -41.94
C ILE A 167 -10.24 3.82 -41.61
N GLN A 168 -9.90 3.71 -40.32
CA GLN A 168 -8.58 3.22 -39.91
C GLN A 168 -8.37 1.73 -40.22
N GLU A 169 -9.38 0.88 -40.01
CA GLU A 169 -9.20 -0.57 -40.22
C GLU A 169 -9.43 -1.04 -41.66
N TYR A 170 -10.34 -0.41 -42.42
CA TYR A 170 -10.70 -0.86 -43.77
C TYR A 170 -10.13 0.01 -44.89
N GLU A 171 -10.10 1.34 -44.75
CA GLU A 171 -9.60 2.20 -45.82
C GLU A 171 -8.06 2.25 -45.86
N GLU A 172 -7.39 2.19 -44.71
CA GLU A 172 -5.92 2.17 -44.63
C GLU A 172 -5.32 0.85 -45.19
N VAL A 173 -6.09 -0.24 -45.20
CA VAL A 173 -5.68 -1.54 -45.77
C VAL A 173 -5.78 -1.58 -47.31
N ILE A 174 -6.48 -0.61 -47.93
CA ILE A 174 -6.77 -0.60 -49.38
C ILE A 174 -5.83 0.36 -50.15
N SER A 175 -5.00 1.17 -49.50
CA SER A 175 -3.98 2.04 -50.14
C SER A 175 -2.59 1.42 -50.16
#